data_AF-A0A5E4GN89-F1
#
_entry.id   AF-A0A5E4GN89-F1
#
_cell.length_a   1.000
_cell.length_b   1.000
_cell.length_c   1.000
_cell.angle_alpha   90.00
_cell.angle_beta   90.00
_cell.angle_gamma   90.00
#
_symmetry.space_group_name_H-M   'P 1'
#
loop_
_entity.id
_entity.type
_entity.pdbx_description
1 polymer ?
#
loop_
_entity_poly.entity_id
_entity_poly.type
_entity_poly.pdbx_seq_one_letter_code
_entity_poly.pdbx_strand_id
1 'polypeptide(L)'
;MAYFNLSFLALLLLLLPPLALLLILYLIVRPRSVKIPIKNRHVFITGGSSGIGLALAHHAASEGARVSILARSVDKLEEAKNNIQLSTGIDVSIFSADVRDYDAVSKAVEEADPIDVLIVNQGVFVPEELEKQGLDEVKFMVDVNLIGSFNMIKAALPKMKKGDSIPRSIALMSSQAGQVGIYGYTAYSASKFGLRGLAEALQQEVISHDIHVSLIFPPDTDTPGLTEEMKKRPQLSRIIAESSGMMKAEEVAKKAFKGIKSAAFIVPCNLEGALLSIATAGMSPQRSFVMAFVEVVAAGLVRLVALFFQWNWYNGIHTWHAQNKKLNYLRSNFDSTALSFYSLYFGYVWVAGQQLLAAALHHLVHCKGTSYTAAVGCGILWFFESLTFTEGGFGYRIRTEHRLAFGIWYCLRKLVFLPPPFYLKLRLLSFQGIWYVKSSLLTLMDTWSCEIILRIKRFGISGLFFKIYVQKN
;
A
#
# COMPACT_ATOMS: atom_id res chain seq x y z
N MET A 1 -6.08 -59.83 37.28
CA MET A 1 -5.09 -59.77 36.18
C MET A 1 -5.34 -58.49 35.41
N ALA A 2 -4.29 -57.68 35.27
CA ALA A 2 -4.36 -56.34 34.70
C ALA A 2 -4.82 -56.39 33.24
N TYR A 3 -6.02 -55.86 32.96
CA TYR A 3 -6.32 -55.30 31.65
C TYR A 3 -5.43 -54.06 31.50
N PHE A 4 -4.16 -54.29 31.12
CA PHE A 4 -3.30 -53.21 30.65
C PHE A 4 -4.02 -52.61 29.44
N ASN A 5 -4.57 -51.40 29.63
CA ASN A 5 -5.54 -50.80 28.74
C ASN A 5 -4.88 -50.61 27.38
N LEU A 6 -5.19 -51.45 26.38
CA LEU A 6 -4.55 -51.44 25.06
C LEU A 6 -4.63 -50.04 24.41
N SER A 7 -5.71 -49.31 24.70
CA SER A 7 -5.92 -47.90 24.35
C SER A 7 -4.90 -46.95 24.98
N PHE A 8 -4.53 -47.18 26.25
CA PHE A 8 -3.50 -46.40 26.95
C PHE A 8 -2.11 -46.67 26.37
N LEU A 9 -1.80 -47.92 26.02
CA LEU A 9 -0.55 -48.28 25.36
C LEU A 9 -0.45 -47.66 23.96
N ALA A 10 -1.55 -47.67 23.19
CA ALA A 10 -1.61 -47.03 21.87
C ALA A 10 -1.42 -45.50 21.96
N LEU A 11 -2.05 -44.84 22.95
CA LEU A 11 -1.83 -43.42 23.24
C LEU A 11 -0.36 -43.11 23.58
N LEU A 12 0.28 -43.96 24.39
CA LEU A 12 1.70 -43.81 24.73
C LEU A 12 2.59 -43.93 23.50
N LEU A 13 2.32 -44.92 22.63
CA LEU A 13 3.07 -45.14 21.39
C LEU A 13 2.94 -43.97 20.41
N LEU A 14 1.79 -43.28 20.37
CA LEU A 14 1.60 -42.08 19.55
C LEU A 14 2.42 -40.88 20.03
N LEU A 15 2.80 -40.82 21.31
CA LEU A 15 3.61 -39.74 21.88
C LEU A 15 5.12 -39.98 21.72
N LEU A 16 5.56 -41.22 21.49
CA LEU A 16 6.99 -41.53 21.35
C LEU A 16 7.66 -40.80 20.17
N PRO A 17 7.09 -40.76 18.95
CA PRO A 17 7.73 -40.07 17.83
C PRO A 17 7.96 -38.56 18.06
N PRO A 18 6.99 -37.74 18.52
CA PRO A 18 7.25 -36.33 18.76
C PRO A 18 8.22 -36.09 19.92
N LEU A 19 8.19 -36.94 20.97
CA LEU A 19 9.16 -36.86 22.07
C LEU A 19 10.58 -37.22 21.60
N ALA A 20 10.72 -38.26 20.78
CA ALA A 20 11.99 -38.65 20.17
C ALA A 20 12.52 -37.53 19.26
N LEU A 21 11.66 -36.92 18.44
CA LEU A 21 12.03 -35.77 17.61
C LEU A 21 12.48 -34.58 18.45
N LEU A 22 11.76 -34.23 19.52
CA LEU A 22 12.17 -33.16 20.44
C LEU A 22 13.54 -33.44 21.08
N LEU A 23 13.81 -34.69 21.47
CA LEU A 23 15.11 -35.09 22.00
C LEU A 23 16.22 -34.96 20.95
N ILE A 24 15.99 -35.43 19.72
CA ILE A 24 16.95 -35.28 18.61
C ILE A 24 17.24 -33.79 18.37
N LEU A 25 16.19 -32.97 18.28
CA LEU A 25 16.33 -31.52 18.08
C LEU A 25 17.06 -30.85 19.24
N TYR A 26 16.78 -31.24 20.49
CA TYR A 26 17.51 -30.74 21.65
C TYR A 26 19.02 -31.00 21.55
N LEU A 27 19.43 -32.12 20.95
CA LEU A 27 20.83 -32.47 20.76
C LEU A 27 21.47 -31.68 19.60
N ILE A 28 20.81 -31.61 18.44
CA ILE A 28 21.42 -31.08 17.20
C ILE A 28 21.24 -29.58 16.99
N VAL A 29 20.18 -28.96 17.52
CA VAL A 29 19.85 -27.56 17.26
C VAL A 29 20.94 -26.65 17.82
N ARG A 30 21.57 -25.89 16.94
CA ARG A 30 22.63 -24.91 17.21
C ARG A 30 22.45 -23.70 16.28
N PRO A 31 22.92 -22.50 16.66
CA PRO A 31 23.54 -22.15 17.94
C PRO A 31 22.57 -22.25 19.13
N ARG A 32 23.08 -22.30 20.37
CA ARG A 32 22.21 -22.32 21.56
C ARG A 32 21.62 -20.92 21.82
N SER A 33 20.56 -20.86 22.61
CA SER A 33 19.97 -19.60 23.07
C SER A 33 20.96 -18.84 23.95
N VAL A 34 21.10 -17.54 23.72
CA VAL A 34 21.98 -16.62 24.44
C VAL A 34 21.17 -15.39 24.83
N LYS A 35 21.51 -14.76 25.95
CA LYS A 35 20.93 -13.49 26.37
C LYS A 35 21.89 -12.35 26.03
N ILE A 36 21.42 -11.39 25.25
CA ILE A 36 22.16 -10.17 24.94
C ILE A 36 21.84 -9.11 26.01
N PRO A 37 22.81 -8.67 26.82
CA PRO A 37 22.59 -7.56 27.74
C PRO A 37 22.41 -6.24 26.98
N ILE A 38 21.53 -5.36 27.47
CA ILE A 38 21.28 -4.03 26.89
C ILE A 38 21.73 -2.92 27.84
N LYS A 39 21.44 -3.05 29.14
CA LYS A 39 21.85 -2.08 30.15
C LYS A 39 23.37 -1.86 30.14
N ASN A 40 23.80 -0.60 30.14
CA ASN A 40 25.19 -0.14 30.06
C ASN A 40 25.94 -0.55 28.79
N ARG A 41 25.26 -1.15 27.80
CA ARG A 41 25.84 -1.52 26.51
C ARG A 41 25.60 -0.40 25.49
N HIS A 42 26.46 -0.32 24.49
CA HIS A 42 26.30 0.64 23.42
C HIS A 42 25.42 0.06 22.30
N VAL A 43 24.27 0.71 22.06
CA VAL A 43 23.33 0.38 20.99
C VAL A 43 23.43 1.44 19.90
N PHE A 44 23.90 1.05 18.72
CA PHE A 44 24.02 1.93 17.56
C PHE A 44 22.89 1.65 16.56
N ILE A 45 22.09 2.67 16.22
CA ILE A 45 20.85 2.51 15.45
C ILE A 45 20.85 3.43 14.23
N THR A 46 20.79 2.85 13.04
CA THR A 46 20.61 3.59 11.79
C THR A 46 19.12 3.87 11.52
N GLY A 47 18.79 4.99 10.88
CA GLY A 47 17.41 5.44 10.73
C GLY A 47 16.77 5.80 12.08
N GLY A 48 17.58 6.13 13.10
CA GLY A 48 17.13 6.39 14.47
C GLY A 48 16.37 7.70 14.67
N SER A 49 16.27 8.54 13.63
CA SER A 49 15.61 9.84 13.71
C SER A 49 14.08 9.80 13.52
N SER A 50 13.49 8.65 13.18
CA SER A 50 12.03 8.54 12.95
C SER A 50 11.51 7.10 13.01
N GLY A 51 10.19 6.94 13.17
CA GLY A 51 9.50 5.66 13.02
C GLY A 51 10.04 4.56 13.95
N ILE A 52 10.21 3.35 13.41
CA ILE A 52 10.69 2.19 14.18
C ILE A 52 12.07 2.46 14.80
N GLY A 53 12.98 3.14 14.07
CA GLY A 53 14.32 3.44 14.56
C GLY A 53 14.32 4.34 15.79
N LEU A 54 13.46 5.36 15.79
CA LEU A 54 13.27 6.25 16.95
C LEU A 54 12.68 5.47 18.13
N ALA A 55 11.65 4.65 17.89
CA ALA A 55 11.05 3.82 18.94
C ALA A 55 12.05 2.82 19.55
N LEU A 56 12.95 2.25 18.72
CA LEU A 56 14.06 1.41 19.18
C LEU A 56 15.05 2.20 20.03
N ALA A 57 15.41 3.42 19.62
CA ALA A 57 16.33 4.27 20.38
C ALA A 57 15.77 4.66 21.75
N HIS A 58 14.49 5.03 21.82
CA HIS A 58 13.79 5.23 23.10
C HIS A 58 13.81 3.99 23.97
N HIS A 59 13.46 2.82 23.41
CA HIS A 59 13.43 1.57 24.17
C HIS A 59 14.82 1.23 24.75
N ALA A 60 15.88 1.34 23.94
CA ALA A 60 17.26 1.12 24.37
C ALA A 60 17.65 2.08 25.52
N ALA A 61 17.40 3.37 25.36
CA ALA A 61 17.71 4.39 26.34
C ALA A 61 16.95 4.15 27.66
N SER A 62 15.66 3.80 27.59
CA SER A 62 14.87 3.46 28.78
C SER A 62 15.35 2.22 29.54
N GLU A 63 16.07 1.30 28.87
CA GLU A 63 16.72 0.14 29.51
C GLU A 63 18.13 0.46 30.06
N GLY A 64 18.57 1.72 29.95
CA GLY A 64 19.87 2.22 30.42
C GLY A 64 21.03 1.89 29.48
N ALA A 65 20.77 1.72 28.17
CA ALA A 65 21.83 1.63 27.18
C ALA A 65 22.44 3.00 26.89
N ARG A 66 23.70 3.03 26.44
CA ARG A 66 24.25 4.17 25.72
C ARG A 66 23.76 4.06 24.29
N VAL A 67 23.20 5.13 23.73
CA VAL A 67 22.57 5.08 22.40
C VAL A 67 23.26 6.04 21.44
N SER A 68 23.55 5.53 20.25
CA SER A 68 23.94 6.34 19.10
C SER A 68 22.90 6.18 18.00
N ILE A 69 22.47 7.27 17.38
CA ILE A 69 21.57 7.26 16.23
C ILE A 69 22.23 7.85 14.99
N LEU A 70 22.02 7.21 13.84
CA LEU A 70 22.52 7.66 12.54
C LEU A 70 21.38 7.90 11.56
N ALA A 71 21.37 9.06 10.92
CA ALA A 71 20.46 9.40 9.82
C ALA A 71 21.06 10.50 8.95
N ARG A 72 20.35 10.93 7.90
CA ARG A 72 20.85 11.95 6.95
C ARG A 72 20.59 13.40 7.40
N SER A 73 19.48 13.61 8.11
CA SER A 73 19.01 14.96 8.47
C SER A 73 19.42 15.27 9.90
N VAL A 74 20.31 16.25 10.05
CA VAL A 74 20.79 16.73 11.35
C VAL A 74 19.61 17.24 12.19
N ASP A 75 18.71 18.04 11.61
CA ASP A 75 17.57 18.60 12.34
C ASP A 75 16.68 17.50 12.95
N LYS A 76 16.38 16.44 12.19
CA LYS A 76 15.59 15.30 12.69
C LYS A 76 16.35 14.48 13.74
N LEU A 77 17.67 14.42 13.64
CA LEU A 77 18.51 13.74 14.65
C LEU A 77 18.50 14.52 15.97
N GLU A 78 18.60 15.85 15.91
CA GLU A 78 18.52 16.71 17.10
C GLU A 78 17.13 16.64 17.75
N GLU A 79 16.07 16.66 16.94
CA GLU A 79 14.70 16.45 17.44
C GLU A 79 14.55 15.09 18.15
N ALA A 80 15.02 14.01 17.51
CA ALA A 80 15.01 12.67 18.08
C ALA A 80 15.80 12.58 19.39
N LYS A 81 17.02 13.16 19.41
CA LYS A 81 17.87 13.25 20.60
C LYS A 81 17.14 13.93 21.75
N ASN A 82 16.56 15.11 21.50
CA ASN A 82 15.82 15.88 22.50
C ASN A 82 14.62 15.10 23.03
N ASN A 83 13.85 14.44 22.15
CA ASN A 83 12.71 13.61 22.55
C ASN A 83 13.13 12.44 23.46
N ILE A 84 14.23 11.76 23.12
CA ILE A 84 14.75 10.64 23.94
C ILE A 84 15.26 11.15 25.28
N GLN A 85 16.03 12.24 25.30
CA GLN A 85 16.56 12.85 26.52
C GLN A 85 15.44 13.30 27.46
N LEU A 86 14.38 13.94 26.93
CA LEU A 86 13.24 14.39 27.73
C LEU A 86 12.44 13.23 28.35
N SER A 87 12.33 12.11 27.63
CA SER A 87 11.53 10.95 28.08
C SER A 87 12.29 9.97 28.97
N THR A 88 13.61 9.85 28.80
CA THR A 88 14.42 8.82 29.48
C THR A 88 15.49 9.37 30.40
N GLY A 89 15.86 10.65 30.27
CA GLY A 89 16.98 11.25 30.99
C GLY A 89 18.36 10.86 30.44
N ILE A 90 18.44 10.05 29.38
CA ILE A 90 19.70 9.59 28.78
C ILE A 90 20.05 10.42 27.54
N ASP A 91 21.29 10.88 27.47
CA ASP A 91 21.81 11.58 26.31
C ASP A 91 22.15 10.60 25.18
N VAL A 92 21.91 11.03 23.95
CA VAL A 92 22.05 10.21 22.75
C VAL A 92 23.05 10.86 21.80
N SER A 93 24.04 10.12 21.36
CA SER A 93 24.98 10.58 20.33
C SER A 93 24.32 10.53 18.95
N ILE A 94 24.55 11.55 18.13
CA ILE A 94 23.98 11.63 16.79
C ILE A 94 25.08 11.64 15.74
N PHE A 95 24.84 10.96 14.63
CA PHE A 95 25.75 10.91 13.49
C PHE A 95 25.00 11.19 12.19
N SER A 96 25.47 12.17 11.43
CA SER A 96 24.89 12.49 10.13
C SER A 96 25.65 11.80 9.01
N ALA A 97 25.02 10.83 8.35
CA ALA A 97 25.60 10.15 7.20
C ALA A 97 24.51 9.54 6.31
N ASP A 98 24.79 9.47 5.01
CA ASP A 98 24.03 8.62 4.09
C ASP A 98 24.63 7.22 4.10
N VAL A 99 23.83 6.21 4.38
CA VAL A 99 24.31 4.81 4.47
C VAL A 99 24.88 4.29 3.15
N ARG A 100 24.55 4.93 2.02
CA ARG A 100 25.09 4.59 0.70
C ARG A 100 26.56 4.99 0.55
N ASP A 101 27.00 5.96 1.33
CA ASP A 101 28.37 6.45 1.36
C ASP A 101 29.16 5.70 2.44
N TYR A 102 30.02 4.77 2.00
CA TYR A 102 30.82 3.96 2.91
C TYR A 102 31.81 4.79 3.74
N ASP A 103 32.41 5.83 3.16
CA ASP A 103 33.43 6.61 3.84
C ASP A 103 32.80 7.48 4.94
N ALA A 104 31.64 8.09 4.66
CA ALA A 104 30.87 8.81 5.67
C ALA A 104 30.40 7.89 6.81
N VAL A 105 29.94 6.68 6.47
CA VAL A 105 29.57 5.66 7.46
C VAL A 105 30.78 5.20 8.29
N SER A 106 31.93 4.95 7.66
CA SER A 106 33.16 4.53 8.34
C SER A 106 33.59 5.59 9.35
N LYS A 107 33.59 6.86 8.94
CA LYS A 107 33.90 7.99 9.81
C LYS A 107 32.96 8.06 11.02
N ALA A 108 31.65 7.96 10.80
CA ALA A 108 30.67 7.96 11.90
C ALA A 108 30.89 6.79 12.88
N VAL A 109 31.18 5.59 12.36
CA VAL A 109 31.47 4.42 13.19
C VAL A 109 32.81 4.57 13.91
N GLU A 110 33.81 5.21 13.31
CA GLU A 110 35.12 5.48 13.89
C GLU A 110 35.03 6.43 15.09
N GLU A 111 34.25 7.50 14.97
CA GLU A 111 33.98 8.49 16.01
C GLU A 111 33.09 7.93 17.14
N ALA A 112 32.30 6.90 16.85
CA ALA A 112 31.45 6.25 17.85
C ALA A 112 32.23 5.35 18.81
N ASP A 113 31.70 5.29 20.04
CA ASP A 113 32.11 4.33 21.06
C ASP A 113 32.03 2.88 20.56
N PRO A 114 32.79 1.93 21.16
CA PRO A 114 32.70 0.51 20.82
C PRO A 114 31.24 0.03 20.81
N ILE A 115 30.82 -0.58 19.70
CA ILE A 115 29.43 -0.98 19.46
C ILE A 115 29.22 -2.41 20.00
N ASP A 116 28.24 -2.59 20.86
CA ASP A 116 27.87 -3.91 21.39
C ASP A 116 26.64 -4.48 20.69
N VAL A 117 25.70 -3.61 20.34
CA VAL A 117 24.48 -3.95 19.61
C VAL A 117 24.32 -2.99 18.44
N LEU A 118 24.42 -3.51 17.22
CA LEU A 118 24.17 -2.76 16.00
C LEU A 118 22.75 -3.06 15.51
N ILE A 119 21.92 -2.03 15.30
CA ILE A 119 20.59 -2.16 14.71
C ILE A 119 20.55 -1.41 13.37
N VAL A 120 20.65 -2.19 12.30
CA VAL A 120 20.58 -1.77 10.90
C VAL A 120 19.12 -1.66 10.50
N ASN A 121 18.52 -0.53 10.83
CA ASN A 121 17.09 -0.26 10.68
C ASN A 121 16.70 0.63 9.49
N GLN A 122 17.65 1.38 8.92
CA GLN A 122 17.37 2.28 7.81
C GLN A 122 16.70 1.56 6.62
N GLY A 123 15.80 2.27 5.96
CA GLY A 123 15.18 1.76 4.75
C GLY A 123 14.28 2.77 4.07
N VAL A 124 14.01 2.50 2.80
CA VAL A 124 13.10 3.26 1.94
C VAL A 124 12.23 2.29 1.16
N PHE A 125 11.04 2.74 0.80
CA PHE A 125 10.09 1.99 0.02
C PHE A 125 9.39 2.90 -0.97
N VAL A 126 9.36 2.47 -2.23
CA VAL A 126 8.58 3.11 -3.30
C VAL A 126 7.70 2.02 -3.93
N PRO A 127 6.39 1.99 -3.64
CA PRO A 127 5.48 1.01 -4.22
C PRO A 127 5.15 1.38 -5.66
N GLU A 128 5.46 0.50 -6.61
CA GLU A 128 5.10 0.64 -8.03
C GLU A 128 5.23 -0.70 -8.76
N GLU A 129 4.46 -0.90 -9.82
CA GLU A 129 4.66 -2.04 -10.72
C GLU A 129 6.00 -1.91 -11.45
N LEU A 130 6.76 -2.99 -11.56
CA LEU A 130 8.12 -2.94 -12.11
C LEU A 130 8.19 -2.32 -13.52
N GLU A 131 7.19 -2.56 -14.37
CA GLU A 131 7.11 -1.98 -15.72
C GLU A 131 7.03 -0.44 -15.72
N LYS A 132 6.42 0.14 -14.68
CA LYS A 132 6.22 1.59 -14.53
C LYS A 132 7.30 2.24 -13.66
N GLN A 133 8.03 1.44 -12.91
CA GLN A 133 9.02 1.90 -11.95
C GLN A 133 10.33 2.30 -12.65
N GLY A 134 10.81 3.52 -12.38
CA GLY A 134 12.10 3.97 -12.87
C GLY A 134 13.26 3.13 -12.32
N LEU A 135 14.25 2.82 -13.17
CA LEU A 135 15.42 2.05 -12.74
C LEU A 135 16.27 2.78 -11.68
N ASP A 136 16.21 4.11 -11.66
CA ASP A 136 16.80 4.95 -10.62
C ASP A 136 16.13 4.74 -9.25
N GLU A 137 14.80 4.60 -9.19
CA GLU A 137 14.07 4.26 -7.97
C GLU A 137 14.39 2.83 -7.50
N VAL A 138 14.50 1.88 -8.44
CA VAL A 138 14.92 0.50 -8.15
C VAL A 138 16.32 0.50 -7.53
N LYS A 139 17.28 1.15 -8.20
CA LYS A 139 18.66 1.26 -7.72
C LYS A 139 18.71 1.96 -6.36
N PHE A 140 17.95 3.04 -6.17
CA PHE A 140 17.88 3.74 -4.90
C PHE A 140 17.41 2.84 -3.75
N MET A 141 16.37 2.03 -3.95
CA MET A 141 15.91 1.08 -2.92
C MET A 141 16.96 0.02 -2.60
N VAL A 142 17.63 -0.54 -3.60
CA VAL A 142 18.71 -1.53 -3.40
C VAL A 142 19.91 -0.89 -2.69
N ASP A 143 20.33 0.30 -3.13
CA ASP A 143 21.46 1.02 -2.57
C ASP A 143 21.24 1.37 -1.10
N VAL A 144 20.04 1.85 -0.72
CA VAL A 144 19.74 2.19 0.67
C VAL A 144 19.50 0.95 1.53
N ASN A 145 18.62 0.05 1.10
CA ASN A 145 18.16 -1.05 1.94
C ASN A 145 19.22 -2.14 2.08
N LEU A 146 19.90 -2.50 0.99
CA LEU A 146 20.84 -3.62 0.95
C LEU A 146 22.30 -3.14 1.02
N ILE A 147 22.75 -2.32 0.07
CA ILE A 147 24.15 -1.86 0.05
C ILE A 147 24.46 -1.01 1.29
N GLY A 148 23.54 -0.15 1.72
CA GLY A 148 23.69 0.60 2.96
C GLY A 148 23.79 -0.28 4.21
N SER A 149 23.13 -1.45 4.21
CA SER A 149 23.27 -2.44 5.28
C SER A 149 24.67 -3.07 5.28
N PHE A 150 25.19 -3.41 4.09
CA PHE A 150 26.58 -3.87 3.95
C PHE A 150 27.58 -2.83 4.45
N ASN A 151 27.41 -1.56 4.07
CA ASN A 151 28.32 -0.48 4.47
C ASN A 151 28.40 -0.34 6.00
N MET A 152 27.24 -0.26 6.66
CA MET A 152 27.17 -0.15 8.13
C MET A 152 27.81 -1.35 8.83
N ILE A 153 27.49 -2.57 8.39
CA ILE A 153 28.04 -3.80 8.99
C ILE A 153 29.55 -3.88 8.76
N LYS A 154 30.00 -3.61 7.53
CA LYS A 154 31.43 -3.66 7.17
C LYS A 154 32.26 -2.67 8.00
N ALA A 155 31.75 -1.46 8.23
CA ALA A 155 32.42 -0.46 9.07
C ALA A 155 32.44 -0.87 10.56
N ALA A 156 31.33 -1.39 11.09
CA ALA A 156 31.21 -1.72 12.52
C ALA A 156 31.89 -3.04 12.92
N LEU A 157 31.87 -4.04 12.04
CA LEU A 157 32.25 -5.43 12.37
C LEU A 157 33.68 -5.57 12.93
N PRO A 158 34.72 -4.89 12.41
CA PRO A 158 36.07 -4.97 12.98
C PRO A 158 36.12 -4.50 14.44
N LYS A 159 35.38 -3.45 14.80
CA LYS A 159 35.30 -2.96 16.20
C LYS A 159 34.52 -3.94 17.08
N MET A 160 33.42 -4.50 16.58
CA MET A 160 32.61 -5.49 17.33
C MET A 160 33.39 -6.78 17.63
N LYS A 161 34.28 -7.22 16.73
CA LYS A 161 35.10 -8.43 16.92
C LYS A 161 36.21 -8.28 17.97
N LYS A 162 36.64 -7.05 18.29
CA LYS A 162 37.71 -6.77 19.25
C LYS A 162 37.26 -6.74 20.72
N GLY A 163 35.99 -7.00 20.97
CA GLY A 163 35.41 -6.83 22.29
C GLY A 163 35.69 -7.97 23.27
N ASP A 164 35.25 -7.76 24.50
CA ASP A 164 35.27 -8.73 25.61
C ASP A 164 34.43 -10.00 25.32
N SER A 165 34.46 -10.95 26.25
CA SER A 165 33.70 -12.21 26.22
C SER A 165 32.19 -12.05 26.46
N ILE A 166 31.63 -10.85 26.29
CA ILE A 166 30.19 -10.59 26.44
C ILE A 166 29.53 -10.67 25.05
N PRO A 167 28.42 -11.42 24.91
CA PRO A 167 27.71 -11.54 23.64
C PRO A 167 27.33 -10.20 23.02
N ARG A 168 27.43 -10.13 21.69
CA ARG A 168 27.07 -8.96 20.87
C ARG A 168 25.99 -9.29 19.87
N SER A 169 25.34 -8.28 19.33
CA SER A 169 24.24 -8.49 18.39
C SER A 169 24.27 -7.54 17.20
N ILE A 170 23.95 -8.07 16.01
CA ILE A 170 23.67 -7.31 14.80
C ILE A 170 22.23 -7.63 14.39
N ALA A 171 21.37 -6.63 14.43
CA ALA A 171 19.96 -6.77 14.06
C ALA A 171 19.70 -6.05 12.73
N LEU A 172 19.08 -6.74 11.78
CA LEU A 172 18.69 -6.21 10.47
C LEU A 172 17.16 -6.05 10.42
N MET A 173 16.70 -4.84 10.10
CA MET A 173 15.28 -4.58 9.87
C MET A 173 14.91 -4.91 8.43
N SER A 174 14.31 -6.09 8.24
CA SER A 174 13.73 -6.48 6.97
C SER A 174 12.27 -6.03 6.89
N SER A 175 11.38 -6.89 6.40
CA SER A 175 9.93 -6.69 6.27
C SER A 175 9.28 -8.04 6.03
N GLN A 176 8.00 -8.22 6.33
CA GLN A 176 7.28 -9.41 5.83
C GLN A 176 7.38 -9.55 4.30
N ALA A 177 7.50 -8.44 3.57
CA ALA A 177 7.79 -8.42 2.13
C ALA A 177 9.21 -8.92 1.76
N GLY A 178 10.07 -9.19 2.76
CA GLY A 178 11.34 -9.89 2.65
C GLY A 178 11.23 -11.41 2.87
N GLN A 179 10.03 -11.92 3.14
CA GLN A 179 9.71 -13.35 3.26
C GLN A 179 8.76 -13.82 2.16
N VAL A 180 7.90 -12.93 1.67
CA VAL A 180 6.97 -13.19 0.57
C VAL A 180 6.95 -12.03 -0.42
N GLY A 181 6.90 -12.34 -1.71
CA GLY A 181 6.75 -11.33 -2.76
C GLY A 181 5.32 -10.82 -2.84
N ILE A 182 5.16 -9.50 -2.91
CA ILE A 182 3.85 -8.83 -2.96
C ILE A 182 3.73 -8.05 -4.27
N TYR A 183 2.51 -8.01 -4.83
CA TYR A 183 2.22 -7.25 -6.05
C TYR A 183 2.58 -5.75 -5.88
N GLY A 184 3.31 -5.20 -6.87
CA GLY A 184 3.78 -3.81 -6.86
C GLY A 184 4.97 -3.54 -5.93
N TYR A 185 5.56 -4.59 -5.35
CA TYR A 185 6.67 -4.49 -4.38
C TYR A 185 7.94 -5.13 -4.95
N THR A 186 8.03 -5.39 -6.26
CA THR A 186 9.07 -6.22 -6.87
C THR A 186 10.50 -5.83 -6.45
N ALA A 187 10.87 -4.56 -6.62
CA ALA A 187 12.20 -4.07 -6.23
C ALA A 187 12.38 -3.99 -4.71
N TYR A 188 11.34 -3.60 -3.97
CA TYR A 188 11.38 -3.53 -2.50
C TYR A 188 11.58 -4.92 -1.88
N SER A 189 10.74 -5.88 -2.25
CA SER A 189 10.88 -7.28 -1.86
C SER A 189 12.27 -7.79 -2.20
N ALA A 190 12.76 -7.62 -3.44
CA ALA A 190 14.12 -8.04 -3.79
C ALA A 190 15.18 -7.48 -2.82
N SER A 191 15.10 -6.19 -2.49
CA SER A 191 16.03 -5.55 -1.54
C SER A 191 15.95 -6.13 -0.12
N LYS A 192 14.74 -6.47 0.36
CA LYS A 192 14.50 -7.00 1.72
C LYS A 192 14.73 -8.51 1.83
N PHE A 193 14.50 -9.27 0.76
CA PHE A 193 14.92 -10.67 0.64
C PHE A 193 16.46 -10.78 0.64
N GLY A 194 17.16 -9.82 0.00
CA GLY A 194 18.63 -9.77 0.03
C GLY A 194 19.21 -9.71 1.45
N LEU A 195 18.52 -9.04 2.38
CA LEU A 195 18.92 -9.00 3.79
C LEU A 195 18.90 -10.36 4.47
N ARG A 196 18.07 -11.30 3.99
CA ARG A 196 18.04 -12.66 4.53
C ARG A 196 19.30 -13.43 4.16
N GLY A 197 19.70 -13.41 2.89
CA GLY A 197 20.94 -14.03 2.44
C GLY A 197 22.16 -13.43 3.16
N LEU A 198 22.18 -12.10 3.30
CA LEU A 198 23.17 -11.38 4.10
C LEU A 198 23.21 -11.89 5.55
N ALA A 199 22.06 -11.96 6.23
CA ALA A 199 21.97 -12.38 7.63
C ALA A 199 22.45 -13.83 7.85
N GLU A 200 22.02 -14.74 6.98
CA GLU A 200 22.34 -16.17 7.07
C GLU A 200 23.84 -16.44 6.86
N ALA A 201 24.45 -15.76 5.88
CA ALA A 201 25.89 -15.83 5.63
C ALA A 201 26.68 -15.18 6.78
N LEU A 202 26.31 -13.95 7.17
CA LEU A 202 27.00 -13.20 8.22
C LEU A 202 26.98 -13.96 9.55
N GLN A 203 25.86 -14.59 9.92
CA GLN A 203 25.79 -15.36 11.16
C GLN A 203 26.85 -16.47 11.22
N GLN A 204 27.16 -17.11 10.09
CA GLN A 204 28.20 -18.15 10.04
C GLN A 204 29.60 -17.54 10.20
N GLU A 205 29.85 -16.37 9.63
CA GLU A 205 31.15 -15.67 9.71
C GLU A 205 31.49 -15.15 11.12
N VAL A 206 30.47 -14.83 11.92
CA VAL A 206 30.65 -14.08 13.18
C VAL A 206 30.37 -14.89 14.44
N ILE A 207 29.84 -16.12 14.34
CA ILE A 207 29.45 -16.92 15.50
C ILE A 207 30.64 -17.27 16.42
N SER A 208 31.85 -17.44 15.85
CA SER A 208 33.08 -17.70 16.62
C SER A 208 33.52 -16.52 17.48
N HIS A 209 32.98 -15.32 17.23
CA HIS A 209 33.23 -14.10 17.99
C HIS A 209 32.11 -13.77 18.99
N ASP A 210 31.18 -14.71 19.23
CA ASP A 210 30.00 -14.51 20.08
C ASP A 210 29.13 -13.30 19.64
N ILE A 211 29.09 -13.07 18.33
CA ILE A 211 28.23 -12.09 17.68
C ILE A 211 27.02 -12.84 17.11
N HIS A 212 25.84 -12.31 17.38
CA HIS A 212 24.58 -12.94 16.99
C HIS A 212 23.79 -12.05 16.05
N VAL A 213 23.30 -12.62 14.96
CA VAL A 213 22.50 -11.92 13.97
C VAL A 213 21.02 -12.18 14.24
N SER A 214 20.22 -11.12 14.13
CA SER A 214 18.75 -11.15 14.19
C SER A 214 18.17 -10.48 12.95
N LEU A 215 17.14 -11.07 12.36
CA LEU A 215 16.43 -10.57 11.19
C LEU A 215 14.98 -10.31 11.57
N ILE A 216 14.56 -9.05 11.53
CA ILE A 216 13.27 -8.59 12.04
C ILE A 216 12.31 -8.37 10.88
N PHE A 217 11.09 -8.90 10.99
CA PHE A 217 10.08 -8.89 9.94
C PHE A 217 8.80 -8.15 10.37
N PRO A 218 8.81 -6.81 10.36
CA PRO A 218 7.62 -6.03 10.65
C PRO A 218 6.58 -6.11 9.51
N PRO A 219 5.27 -6.02 9.83
CA PRO A 219 4.24 -5.70 8.84
C PRO A 219 4.27 -4.20 8.48
N ASP A 220 3.29 -3.74 7.71
CA ASP A 220 3.01 -2.31 7.56
C ASP A 220 2.95 -1.65 8.95
N THR A 221 3.77 -0.61 9.14
CA THR A 221 3.97 0.04 10.43
C THR A 221 3.68 1.53 10.31
N ASP A 222 2.85 2.04 11.22
CA ASP A 222 2.50 3.46 11.31
C ASP A 222 3.76 4.29 11.56
N THR A 223 4.25 4.89 10.47
CA THR A 223 5.47 5.69 10.43
C THR A 223 5.28 6.81 9.42
N PRO A 224 6.05 7.91 9.53
CA PRO A 224 6.03 8.97 8.52
C PRO A 224 6.35 8.45 7.10
N GLY A 225 7.17 7.40 6.97
CA GLY A 225 7.49 6.77 5.69
C GLY A 225 6.26 6.14 5.02
N LEU A 226 5.46 5.39 5.79
CA LEU A 226 4.25 4.75 5.30
C LEU A 226 3.24 5.74 4.72
N THR A 227 3.10 6.92 5.34
CA THR A 227 2.21 7.97 4.85
C THR A 227 2.57 8.42 3.43
N GLU A 228 3.86 8.54 3.13
CA GLU A 228 4.32 8.89 1.78
C GLU A 228 4.16 7.73 0.80
N GLU A 229 4.43 6.50 1.24
CA GLU A 229 4.23 5.29 0.44
C GLU A 229 2.76 5.11 0.01
N MET A 230 1.83 5.34 0.94
CA MET A 230 0.39 5.22 0.67
C MET A 230 -0.06 6.12 -0.47
N LYS A 231 0.56 7.30 -0.68
CA LYS A 231 0.21 8.21 -1.79
C LYS A 231 0.50 7.60 -3.16
N LYS A 232 1.58 6.83 -3.29
CA LYS A 232 2.02 6.19 -4.55
C LYS A 232 1.51 4.75 -4.72
N ARG A 233 1.07 4.10 -3.63
CA ARG A 233 0.72 2.68 -3.63
C ARG A 233 -0.39 2.33 -4.66
N PRO A 234 -0.14 1.41 -5.62
CA PRO A 234 -1.13 0.96 -6.58
C PRO A 234 -2.41 0.43 -5.89
N GLN A 235 -3.57 0.65 -6.49
CA GLN A 235 -4.85 0.23 -5.90
C GLN A 235 -4.92 -1.28 -5.66
N LEU A 236 -4.42 -2.09 -6.60
CA LEU A 236 -4.36 -3.54 -6.44
C LEU A 236 -3.44 -3.96 -5.29
N SER A 237 -2.30 -3.27 -5.12
CA SER A 237 -1.42 -3.48 -3.96
C SER A 237 -2.13 -3.16 -2.64
N ARG A 238 -3.01 -2.14 -2.60
CA ARG A 238 -3.82 -1.86 -1.39
C ARG A 238 -4.78 -2.99 -1.08
N ILE A 239 -5.51 -3.51 -2.06
CA ILE A 239 -6.44 -4.63 -1.88
C ILE A 239 -5.72 -5.88 -1.33
N ILE A 240 -4.51 -6.16 -1.82
CA ILE A 240 -3.71 -7.30 -1.37
C ILE A 240 -3.18 -7.04 0.06
N ALA A 241 -2.66 -5.84 0.32
CA ALA A 241 -2.06 -5.48 1.61
C ALA A 241 -3.08 -5.17 2.71
N GLU A 242 -4.33 -4.85 2.38
CA GLU A 242 -5.43 -4.60 3.33
C GLU A 242 -5.70 -5.79 4.26
N SER A 243 -5.33 -7.00 3.81
CA SER A 243 -5.42 -8.21 4.64
C SER A 243 -4.40 -8.25 5.77
N SER A 244 -3.29 -7.51 5.66
CA SER A 244 -2.22 -7.46 6.68
C SER A 244 -2.47 -6.31 7.66
N GLY A 245 -2.59 -6.64 8.94
CA GLY A 245 -2.86 -5.64 9.98
C GLY A 245 -1.69 -4.68 10.21
N MET A 246 -1.99 -3.37 10.33
CA MET A 246 -1.00 -2.34 10.64
C MET A 246 -0.56 -2.39 12.12
N MET A 247 0.72 -2.14 12.39
CA MET A 247 1.27 -2.04 13.75
C MET A 247 1.80 -0.64 14.08
N LYS A 248 1.85 -0.28 15.35
CA LYS A 248 2.56 0.92 15.84
C LYS A 248 4.07 0.67 15.91
N ALA A 249 4.86 1.72 15.69
CA ALA A 249 6.31 1.65 15.74
C ALA A 249 6.84 1.15 17.11
N GLU A 250 6.19 1.55 18.21
CA GLU A 250 6.58 1.15 19.57
C GLU A 250 6.37 -0.35 19.82
N GLU A 251 5.27 -0.92 19.29
CA GLU A 251 4.99 -2.35 19.42
C GLU A 251 5.97 -3.18 18.59
N VAL A 252 6.30 -2.71 17.39
CA VAL A 252 7.35 -3.34 16.56
C VAL A 252 8.70 -3.27 17.28
N ALA A 253 9.08 -2.11 17.82
CA ALA A 253 10.33 -1.93 18.56
C ALA A 253 10.42 -2.87 19.78
N LYS A 254 9.33 -3.03 20.53
CA LYS A 254 9.25 -3.93 21.68
C LYS A 254 9.45 -5.41 21.27
N LYS A 255 8.83 -5.84 20.17
CA LYS A 255 9.01 -7.21 19.63
C LYS A 255 10.43 -7.42 19.12
N ALA A 256 10.97 -6.44 18.39
CA ALA A 256 12.33 -6.43 17.89
C ALA A 256 13.34 -6.57 19.05
N PHE A 257 13.25 -5.73 20.09
CA PHE A 257 14.14 -5.81 21.25
C PHE A 257 14.03 -7.12 22.01
N LYS A 258 12.83 -7.70 22.14
CA LYS A 258 12.68 -9.03 22.73
C LYS A 258 13.46 -10.07 21.92
N GLY A 259 13.35 -10.04 20.60
CA GLY A 259 14.10 -10.92 19.70
C GLY A 259 15.61 -10.73 19.82
N ILE A 260 16.08 -9.47 19.78
CA ILE A 260 17.51 -9.12 19.94
C ILE A 260 18.05 -9.64 21.28
N LYS A 261 17.33 -9.40 22.38
CA LYS A 261 17.73 -9.86 23.73
C LYS A 261 17.81 -11.37 23.88
N SER A 262 16.96 -12.12 23.18
CA SER A 262 17.04 -13.59 23.14
C SER A 262 17.97 -14.12 22.05
N ALA A 263 18.70 -13.23 21.37
CA ALA A 263 19.47 -13.53 20.18
C ALA A 263 18.64 -14.35 19.17
N ALA A 264 17.37 -14.06 18.93
CA ALA A 264 16.56 -14.85 17.99
C ALA A 264 16.97 -14.54 16.54
N PHE A 265 17.25 -15.57 15.72
CA PHE A 265 17.67 -15.32 14.33
C PHE A 265 16.53 -14.73 13.49
N ILE A 266 15.33 -15.29 13.58
CA ILE A 266 14.11 -14.75 12.95
C ILE A 266 13.23 -14.12 14.03
N VAL A 267 12.83 -12.86 13.82
CA VAL A 267 12.00 -12.09 14.76
C VAL A 267 10.71 -11.64 14.06
N PRO A 268 9.63 -12.43 14.14
CA PRO A 268 8.32 -12.02 13.65
C PRO A 268 7.64 -11.03 14.63
N CYS A 269 6.97 -10.02 14.11
CA CYS A 269 6.30 -9.01 14.93
C CYS A 269 4.82 -9.32 15.24
N ASN A 270 4.15 -10.08 14.37
CA ASN A 270 2.75 -10.50 14.50
C ASN A 270 2.57 -11.99 14.15
N LEU A 271 1.33 -12.48 14.22
CA LEU A 271 1.01 -13.89 13.93
C LEU A 271 1.26 -14.26 12.46
N GLU A 272 0.90 -13.38 11.52
CA GLU A 272 1.13 -13.58 10.09
C GLU A 272 2.63 -13.72 9.78
N GLY A 273 3.46 -12.84 10.33
CA GLY A 273 4.91 -12.92 10.24
C GLY A 273 5.47 -14.19 10.87
N ALA A 274 4.86 -14.70 11.96
CA ALA A 274 5.26 -15.97 12.55
C ALA A 274 4.94 -17.17 11.63
N LEU A 275 3.76 -17.17 10.99
CA LEU A 275 3.40 -18.18 9.99
C LEU A 275 4.29 -18.09 8.75
N LEU A 276 4.58 -16.89 8.24
CA LEU A 276 5.55 -16.69 7.17
C LEU A 276 6.94 -17.19 7.55
N SER A 277 7.36 -16.98 8.79
CA SER A 277 8.65 -17.47 9.30
C SER A 277 8.72 -18.99 9.33
N ILE A 278 7.64 -19.68 9.71
CA ILE A 278 7.55 -21.15 9.63
C ILE A 278 7.55 -21.62 8.17
N ALA A 279 6.71 -21.03 7.32
CA ALA A 279 6.62 -21.38 5.90
C ALA A 279 7.95 -21.18 5.16
N THR A 280 8.73 -20.22 5.60
CA THR A 280 9.99 -19.84 4.96
C THR A 280 11.21 -20.24 5.78
N ALA A 281 11.10 -21.06 6.82
CA ALA A 281 12.24 -21.35 7.71
C ALA A 281 13.46 -21.88 6.95
N GLY A 282 13.27 -22.78 5.99
CA GLY A 282 14.34 -23.27 5.11
C GLY A 282 15.57 -23.75 5.89
N MET A 283 16.75 -23.25 5.50
CA MET A 283 18.03 -23.52 6.18
C MET A 283 18.43 -22.41 7.16
N SER A 284 17.51 -21.51 7.53
CA SER A 284 17.81 -20.45 8.49
C SER A 284 18.21 -21.02 9.85
N PRO A 285 19.19 -20.42 10.56
CA PRO A 285 19.54 -20.80 11.91
C PRO A 285 18.34 -20.79 12.87
N GLN A 286 18.22 -21.84 13.69
CA GLN A 286 17.24 -21.94 14.75
C GLN A 286 17.95 -22.22 16.08
N ARG A 287 17.57 -21.49 17.14
CA ARG A 287 18.19 -21.57 18.47
C ARG A 287 17.32 -22.31 19.49
N SER A 288 16.01 -22.30 19.28
CA SER A 288 15.06 -23.00 20.13
C SER A 288 14.71 -24.35 19.50
N PHE A 289 15.10 -25.44 20.16
CA PHE A 289 14.72 -26.78 19.69
C PHE A 289 13.20 -27.00 19.69
N VAL A 290 12.47 -26.28 20.54
CA VAL A 290 11.00 -26.26 20.53
C VAL A 290 10.47 -25.55 19.28
N MET A 291 11.06 -24.41 18.90
CA MET A 291 10.65 -23.76 17.64
C MET A 291 11.07 -24.58 16.42
N ALA A 292 12.23 -25.23 16.44
CA ALA A 292 12.62 -26.16 15.38
C ALA A 292 11.61 -27.31 15.24
N PHE A 293 11.10 -27.82 16.38
CA PHE A 293 10.05 -28.84 16.37
C PHE A 293 8.76 -28.31 15.73
N VAL A 294 8.34 -27.10 16.09
CA VAL A 294 7.18 -26.44 15.47
C VAL A 294 7.40 -26.26 13.97
N GLU A 295 8.58 -25.83 13.54
CA GLU A 295 8.92 -25.66 12.12
C GLU A 295 8.83 -26.98 11.37
N VAL A 296 9.44 -28.06 11.90
CA VAL A 296 9.42 -29.39 11.26
C VAL A 296 8.00 -29.95 11.16
N VAL A 297 7.20 -29.84 12.22
CA VAL A 297 5.85 -30.43 12.27
C VAL A 297 4.83 -29.58 11.51
N ALA A 298 4.93 -28.25 11.58
CA ALA A 298 3.94 -27.35 11.02
C ALA A 298 4.23 -26.92 9.57
N ALA A 299 5.47 -27.03 9.08
CA ALA A 299 5.85 -26.51 7.74
C ALA A 299 4.91 -26.98 6.62
N GLY A 300 4.54 -28.26 6.58
CA GLY A 300 3.62 -28.81 5.58
C GLY A 300 2.22 -28.20 5.65
N LEU A 301 1.68 -28.07 6.87
CA LEU A 301 0.35 -27.48 7.09
C LEU A 301 0.34 -25.98 6.77
N VAL A 302 1.35 -25.24 7.22
CA VAL A 302 1.48 -23.81 6.93
C VAL A 302 1.69 -23.60 5.43
N ARG A 303 2.42 -24.49 4.75
CA ARG A 303 2.56 -24.44 3.29
C ARG A 303 1.23 -24.62 2.56
N LEU A 304 0.38 -25.53 3.02
CA LEU A 304 -0.97 -25.71 2.49
C LEU A 304 -1.82 -24.43 2.68
N VAL A 305 -1.79 -23.83 3.88
CA VAL A 305 -2.45 -22.54 4.14
C VAL A 305 -1.92 -21.46 3.19
N ALA A 306 -0.60 -21.37 3.00
CA ALA A 306 0.01 -20.41 2.09
C ALA A 306 -0.46 -20.58 0.63
N LEU A 307 -0.73 -21.80 0.16
CA LEU A 307 -1.31 -22.04 -1.17
C LEU A 307 -2.72 -21.44 -1.30
N PHE A 308 -3.55 -21.49 -0.26
CA PHE A 308 -4.86 -20.83 -0.27
C PHE A 308 -4.74 -19.31 -0.33
N PHE A 309 -3.80 -18.71 0.39
CA PHE A 309 -3.50 -17.28 0.29
C PHE A 309 -3.04 -16.89 -1.12
N GLN A 310 -2.10 -17.65 -1.70
CA GLN A 310 -1.63 -17.45 -3.07
C GLN A 310 -2.77 -17.57 -4.07
N TRP A 311 -3.62 -18.59 -3.94
CA TRP A 311 -4.80 -18.75 -4.79
C TRP A 311 -5.74 -17.54 -4.72
N ASN A 312 -6.01 -17.04 -3.51
CA ASN A 312 -6.82 -15.84 -3.30
C ASN A 312 -6.18 -14.60 -3.94
N TRP A 313 -4.87 -14.38 -3.78
CA TRP A 313 -4.16 -13.27 -4.40
C TRP A 313 -4.22 -13.33 -5.92
N TYR A 314 -3.91 -14.48 -6.53
CA TYR A 314 -3.96 -14.64 -7.98
C TYR A 314 -5.38 -14.43 -8.54
N ASN A 315 -6.41 -14.98 -7.88
CA ASN A 315 -7.80 -14.74 -8.26
C ASN A 315 -8.17 -13.26 -8.15
N GLY A 316 -7.73 -12.57 -7.10
CA GLY A 316 -7.92 -11.13 -6.92
C GLY A 316 -7.28 -10.32 -8.03
N ILE A 317 -6.04 -10.63 -8.39
CA ILE A 317 -5.30 -10.01 -9.50
C ILE A 317 -6.04 -10.23 -10.83
N HIS A 318 -6.41 -11.49 -11.15
CA HIS A 318 -7.15 -11.80 -12.38
C HIS A 318 -8.49 -11.04 -12.46
N THR A 319 -9.24 -11.01 -11.36
CA THR A 319 -10.53 -10.31 -11.28
C THR A 319 -10.35 -8.80 -11.48
N TRP A 320 -9.35 -8.21 -10.83
CA TRP A 320 -9.04 -6.78 -10.97
C TRP A 320 -8.69 -6.40 -12.41
N HIS A 321 -7.84 -7.19 -13.08
CA HIS A 321 -7.48 -6.91 -14.48
C HIS A 321 -8.65 -7.11 -15.44
N ALA A 322 -9.49 -8.13 -15.22
CA ALA A 322 -10.69 -8.35 -16.02
C ALA A 322 -11.67 -7.18 -15.91
N GLN A 323 -11.89 -6.67 -14.69
CA GLN A 323 -12.73 -5.50 -14.43
C GLN A 323 -12.16 -4.24 -15.08
N ASN A 324 -10.86 -3.97 -14.94
CA ASN A 324 -10.24 -2.79 -15.54
C ASN A 324 -10.20 -2.86 -17.07
N LYS A 325 -9.98 -4.03 -17.66
CA LYS A 325 -10.09 -4.21 -19.12
C LYS A 325 -11.50 -3.89 -19.62
N LYS A 326 -12.52 -4.34 -18.90
CA LYS A 326 -13.93 -4.02 -19.20
C LYS A 326 -14.22 -2.53 -19.05
N LEU A 327 -13.74 -1.89 -17.97
CA LEU A 327 -13.91 -0.45 -17.74
C LEU A 327 -13.20 0.38 -18.82
N ASN A 328 -11.97 0.02 -19.20
CA ASN A 328 -11.23 0.70 -20.26
C ASN A 328 -11.92 0.55 -21.62
N TYR A 329 -12.44 -0.64 -21.93
CA TYR A 329 -13.25 -0.87 -23.13
C TYR A 329 -14.54 -0.04 -23.15
N LEU A 330 -15.25 0.05 -22.01
CA LEU A 330 -16.43 0.88 -21.89
C LEU A 330 -16.09 2.38 -22.03
N ARG A 331 -14.96 2.82 -21.48
CA ARG A 331 -14.48 4.20 -21.57
C ARG A 331 -14.09 4.57 -23.00
N SER A 332 -13.31 3.72 -23.68
CA SER A 332 -12.93 3.95 -25.08
C SER A 332 -14.14 4.03 -26.00
N ASN A 333 -15.13 3.16 -25.79
CA ASN A 333 -16.36 3.18 -26.56
C ASN A 333 -17.27 4.36 -26.19
N PHE A 334 -17.32 4.77 -24.92
CA PHE A 334 -18.09 5.94 -24.53
C PHE A 334 -17.48 7.22 -25.12
N ASP A 335 -16.16 7.38 -25.08
CA ASP A 335 -15.47 8.54 -25.66
C ASP A 335 -15.62 8.57 -27.19
N SER A 336 -15.52 7.42 -27.89
CA SER A 336 -15.74 7.35 -29.34
C SER A 336 -17.19 7.67 -29.73
N THR A 337 -18.16 7.17 -28.96
CA THR A 337 -19.59 7.41 -29.22
C THR A 337 -19.98 8.85 -28.86
N ALA A 338 -19.39 9.42 -27.80
CA ALA A 338 -19.57 10.83 -27.47
C ALA A 338 -18.97 11.73 -28.56
N LEU A 339 -17.75 11.47 -29.02
CA LEU A 339 -17.12 12.21 -30.12
C LEU A 339 -17.92 12.11 -31.43
N SER A 340 -18.46 10.93 -31.77
CA SER A 340 -19.32 10.78 -32.95
C SER A 340 -20.63 11.55 -32.79
N PHE A 341 -21.27 11.51 -31.62
CA PHE A 341 -22.49 12.28 -31.34
C PHE A 341 -22.23 13.80 -31.37
N TYR A 342 -21.12 14.27 -30.80
CA TYR A 342 -20.74 15.69 -30.84
C TYR A 342 -20.41 16.14 -32.26
N SER A 343 -19.70 15.34 -33.05
CA SER A 343 -19.38 15.64 -34.45
C SER A 343 -20.62 15.65 -35.34
N LEU A 344 -21.53 14.68 -35.20
CA LEU A 344 -22.81 14.65 -35.90
C LEU A 344 -23.71 15.83 -35.49
N TYR A 345 -23.83 16.11 -34.19
CA TYR A 345 -24.67 17.20 -33.69
C TYR A 345 -24.14 18.58 -34.13
N PHE A 346 -22.83 18.84 -34.00
CA PHE A 346 -22.25 20.10 -34.49
C PHE A 346 -22.27 20.21 -36.01
N GLY A 347 -22.05 19.11 -36.74
CA GLY A 347 -22.18 19.10 -38.21
C GLY A 347 -23.60 19.42 -38.66
N TYR A 348 -24.61 18.82 -38.02
CA TYR A 348 -26.02 19.06 -38.34
C TYR A 348 -26.45 20.49 -37.98
N VAL A 349 -26.06 20.99 -36.80
CA VAL A 349 -26.34 22.37 -36.38
C VAL A 349 -25.62 23.40 -37.25
N TRP A 350 -24.40 23.11 -37.72
CA TRP A 350 -23.64 23.97 -38.62
C TRP A 350 -24.26 24.05 -40.01
N VAL A 351 -24.63 22.91 -40.61
CA VAL A 351 -25.28 22.86 -41.93
C VAL A 351 -26.69 23.48 -41.88
N ALA A 352 -27.48 23.16 -40.85
CA ALA A 352 -28.78 23.79 -40.64
C ALA A 352 -28.66 25.30 -40.41
N GLY A 353 -27.64 25.74 -39.66
CA GLY A 353 -27.33 27.15 -39.46
C GLY A 353 -26.92 27.88 -40.74
N GLN A 354 -26.13 27.25 -41.61
CA GLN A 354 -25.76 27.82 -42.91
C GLN A 354 -26.95 27.92 -43.87
N GLN A 355 -27.83 26.92 -43.90
CA GLN A 355 -29.05 26.95 -44.72
C GLN A 355 -30.04 28.01 -44.22
N LEU A 356 -30.20 28.16 -42.90
CA LEU A 356 -31.00 29.24 -42.29
C LEU A 356 -30.41 30.63 -42.56
N LEU A 357 -29.08 30.78 -42.48
CA LEU A 357 -28.40 32.04 -42.79
C LEU A 357 -28.53 32.39 -44.28
N ALA A 358 -28.42 31.40 -45.18
CA ALA A 358 -28.61 31.58 -46.61
C ALA A 358 -30.07 31.94 -46.95
N ALA A 359 -31.05 31.30 -46.31
CA ALA A 359 -32.46 31.63 -46.48
C ALA A 359 -32.80 33.03 -45.93
N ALA A 360 -32.23 33.41 -44.78
CA ALA A 360 -32.39 34.75 -44.21
C ALA A 360 -31.74 35.85 -45.08
N LEU A 361 -30.56 35.58 -45.64
CA LEU A 361 -29.87 36.49 -46.58
C LEU A 361 -30.63 36.61 -47.90
N HIS A 362 -31.20 35.53 -48.42
CA HIS A 362 -32.03 35.55 -49.63
C HIS A 362 -33.33 36.35 -49.42
N HIS A 363 -33.93 36.28 -48.22
CA HIS A 363 -35.08 37.10 -47.84
C HIS A 363 -34.71 38.59 -47.65
N LEU A 364 -33.52 38.90 -47.11
CA LEU A 364 -33.03 40.28 -46.92
C LEU A 364 -32.73 41.01 -48.23
N VAL A 365 -32.36 40.29 -49.30
CA VAL A 365 -32.12 40.88 -50.63
C VAL A 365 -33.44 41.27 -51.33
N HIS A 366 -34.57 40.64 -50.97
CA HIS A 366 -35.88 40.90 -51.60
C HIS A 366 -36.83 41.78 -50.77
N CYS A 367 -36.59 42.00 -49.48
CA CYS A 367 -37.42 42.87 -48.65
C CYS A 367 -36.84 44.29 -48.54
N LYS A 368 -37.17 45.16 -49.49
CA LYS A 368 -37.08 46.61 -49.27
C LYS A 368 -38.24 47.05 -48.36
N GLY A 369 -37.91 47.28 -47.08
CA GLY A 369 -38.74 48.04 -46.15
C GLY A 369 -39.62 47.19 -45.22
N THR A 370 -39.06 46.75 -44.09
CA THR A 370 -39.75 46.55 -42.79
C THR A 370 -38.73 46.15 -41.71
N SER A 371 -39.07 46.41 -40.44
CA SER A 371 -38.18 46.44 -39.26
C SER A 371 -37.55 45.09 -38.87
N TYR A 372 -36.26 45.15 -38.49
CA TYR A 372 -35.34 44.03 -38.19
C TYR A 372 -35.76 43.09 -37.03
N THR A 373 -36.78 43.41 -36.24
CA THR A 373 -37.14 42.66 -35.03
C THR A 373 -38.06 41.46 -35.27
N ALA A 374 -38.77 41.39 -36.42
CA ALA A 374 -39.68 40.29 -36.71
C ALA A 374 -39.00 39.04 -37.32
N ALA A 375 -37.87 39.22 -38.03
CA ALA A 375 -37.20 38.13 -38.76
C ALA A 375 -36.47 37.13 -37.83
N VAL A 376 -35.98 37.59 -36.67
CA VAL A 376 -35.26 36.73 -35.72
C VAL A 376 -36.22 35.84 -34.91
N GLY A 377 -37.46 36.28 -34.69
CA GLY A 377 -38.48 35.52 -33.97
C GLY A 377 -39.01 34.30 -34.74
N CYS A 378 -39.19 34.41 -36.06
CA CYS A 378 -39.70 33.31 -36.88
C CYS A 378 -38.67 32.19 -37.13
N GLY A 379 -37.37 32.52 -37.18
CA GLY A 379 -36.31 31.52 -37.38
C GLY A 379 -36.14 30.53 -36.22
N ILE A 380 -36.47 30.94 -34.99
CA ILE A 380 -36.34 30.09 -33.79
C ILE A 380 -37.54 29.12 -33.66
N LEU A 381 -38.73 29.52 -34.10
CA LEU A 381 -39.93 28.67 -34.05
C LEU A 381 -39.88 27.52 -35.08
N TRP A 382 -39.30 27.74 -36.26
CA TRP A 382 -39.18 26.70 -37.30
C TRP A 382 -38.17 25.59 -36.95
N PHE A 383 -37.24 25.87 -36.04
CA PHE A 383 -36.26 24.88 -35.54
C PHE A 383 -36.92 23.78 -34.68
N PHE A 384 -38.11 24.04 -34.10
CA PHE A 384 -38.79 23.09 -33.21
C PHE A 384 -39.82 22.19 -33.92
N GLU A 385 -40.35 22.56 -35.09
CA GLU A 385 -41.31 21.73 -35.85
C GLU A 385 -40.64 20.68 -36.76
N SER A 386 -39.36 20.84 -37.09
CA SER A 386 -38.65 19.95 -38.04
C SER A 386 -38.16 18.62 -37.46
N LEU A 387 -38.46 18.31 -36.18
CA LEU A 387 -37.99 17.10 -35.49
C LEU A 387 -38.97 15.90 -35.56
N THR A 388 -40.02 15.99 -36.37
CA THR A 388 -40.92 14.86 -36.66
C THR A 388 -40.81 14.44 -38.12
N PHE A 389 -40.09 13.34 -38.39
CA PHE A 389 -40.21 12.59 -39.64
C PHE A 389 -40.23 11.08 -39.36
N THR A 390 -41.25 10.43 -39.95
CA THR A 390 -41.36 8.99 -40.29
C THR A 390 -41.21 8.91 -41.83
N GLU A 391 -40.63 7.90 -42.49
CA GLU A 391 -40.76 6.46 -42.30
C GLU A 391 -39.58 5.70 -42.96
N GLY A 392 -39.22 4.56 -42.35
CA GLY A 392 -38.20 3.63 -42.83
C GLY A 392 -37.92 2.52 -41.82
N GLY A 393 -38.99 1.95 -41.23
CA GLY A 393 -39.00 0.69 -40.50
C GLY A 393 -38.07 0.52 -39.30
N PHE A 394 -38.39 1.12 -38.15
CA PHE A 394 -38.26 0.61 -36.76
C PHE A 394 -38.47 1.80 -35.81
N GLY A 395 -39.61 1.84 -35.11
CA GLY A 395 -40.02 2.99 -34.31
C GLY A 395 -39.32 3.11 -32.96
N TYR A 396 -38.69 4.25 -32.68
CA TYR A 396 -38.29 4.69 -31.33
C TYR A 396 -39.09 5.94 -30.94
N ARG A 397 -39.79 5.88 -29.80
CA ARG A 397 -40.51 7.01 -29.20
C ARG A 397 -39.58 7.70 -28.19
N ILE A 398 -39.00 8.85 -28.55
CA ILE A 398 -38.15 9.64 -27.64
C ILE A 398 -39.06 10.50 -26.76
N ARG A 399 -38.99 10.28 -25.44
CA ARG A 399 -39.64 11.14 -24.43
C ARG A 399 -38.60 12.14 -23.91
N THR A 400 -38.62 13.36 -24.42
CA THR A 400 -37.71 14.47 -24.07
C THR A 400 -38.20 15.20 -22.82
N GLU A 401 -37.69 14.87 -21.63
CA GLU A 401 -37.89 15.73 -20.44
C GLU A 401 -36.61 16.06 -19.63
N HIS A 402 -35.48 15.34 -19.80
CA HIS A 402 -34.33 15.50 -18.88
C HIS A 402 -33.01 16.01 -19.46
N ARG A 403 -32.95 16.44 -20.73
CA ARG A 403 -31.70 17.00 -21.33
C ARG A 403 -31.72 18.50 -21.66
N LEU A 404 -32.83 19.21 -21.45
CA LEU A 404 -32.87 20.67 -21.61
C LEU A 404 -32.06 21.43 -20.54
N ALA A 405 -31.91 20.88 -19.32
CA ALA A 405 -31.25 21.58 -18.22
C ALA A 405 -29.72 21.73 -18.40
N PHE A 406 -29.07 20.83 -19.15
CA PHE A 406 -27.61 20.84 -19.32
C PHE A 406 -27.14 21.75 -20.47
N GLY A 407 -27.93 21.87 -21.54
CA GLY A 407 -27.63 22.77 -22.66
C GLY A 407 -27.78 24.24 -22.28
N ILE A 408 -28.81 24.58 -21.49
CA ILE A 408 -29.05 25.95 -21.00
C ILE A 408 -27.93 26.38 -20.03
N TRP A 409 -27.39 25.46 -19.22
CA TRP A 409 -26.29 25.73 -18.29
C TRP A 409 -24.97 26.10 -18.99
N TYR A 410 -24.69 25.52 -20.16
CA TYR A 410 -23.46 25.79 -20.90
C TYR A 410 -23.54 27.09 -21.74
N CYS A 411 -24.72 27.39 -22.31
CA CYS A 411 -24.95 28.63 -23.07
C CYS A 411 -24.91 29.90 -22.19
N LEU A 412 -25.41 29.82 -20.95
CA LEU A 412 -25.41 30.97 -20.02
C LEU A 412 -24.02 31.30 -19.44
N ARG A 413 -23.06 30.37 -19.46
CA ARG A 413 -21.71 30.58 -18.91
C ARG A 413 -20.76 31.31 -19.87
N LYS A 414 -21.08 31.38 -21.17
CA LYS A 414 -20.29 32.10 -22.19
C LYS A 414 -20.73 33.54 -22.45
N LEU A 415 -21.78 34.03 -21.77
CA LEU A 415 -22.31 35.39 -21.94
C LEU A 415 -21.75 36.44 -20.94
N VAL A 416 -20.72 36.10 -20.16
CA VAL A 416 -20.12 37.03 -19.17
C VAL A 416 -18.73 37.46 -19.63
N PHE A 417 -18.65 38.34 -20.63
CA PHE A 417 -17.51 39.24 -20.87
C PHE A 417 -17.95 40.39 -21.79
N LEU A 418 -18.57 41.42 -21.22
CA LEU A 418 -18.70 42.75 -21.85
C LEU A 418 -18.53 43.85 -20.76
N PRO A 419 -17.81 44.96 -21.05
CA PRO A 419 -17.54 46.07 -20.13
C PRO A 419 -18.77 47.03 -19.98
N PRO A 420 -18.78 47.94 -18.97
CA PRO A 420 -19.99 48.60 -18.42
C PRO A 420 -20.68 49.60 -19.38
N PRO A 421 -22.00 49.92 -19.19
CA PRO A 421 -22.70 49.98 -17.90
C PRO A 421 -24.12 49.38 -17.91
N PHE A 422 -24.30 48.08 -17.65
CA PHE A 422 -25.61 47.54 -17.22
C PHE A 422 -25.42 46.31 -16.31
N TYR A 423 -25.87 46.42 -15.05
CA TYR A 423 -25.86 45.34 -14.06
C TYR A 423 -27.19 44.57 -14.09
N LEU A 424 -27.15 43.23 -14.18
CA LEU A 424 -28.27 42.36 -13.84
C LEU A 424 -27.89 41.50 -12.62
N LYS A 425 -28.65 41.65 -11.53
CA LYS A 425 -28.39 41.00 -10.23
C LYS A 425 -29.17 39.69 -10.16
N LEU A 426 -28.50 38.54 -10.24
CA LEU A 426 -29.10 37.22 -9.99
C LEU A 426 -28.38 36.53 -8.81
N ARG A 427 -29.17 36.17 -7.79
CA ARG A 427 -28.74 35.61 -6.51
C ARG A 427 -28.57 34.08 -6.65
N LEU A 428 -27.36 33.56 -6.42
CA LEU A 428 -27.05 32.12 -6.39
C LEU A 428 -27.32 31.53 -5.00
N LEU A 429 -28.03 30.40 -4.93
CA LEU A 429 -28.08 29.51 -3.77
C LEU A 429 -27.39 28.19 -4.15
N SER A 430 -26.32 27.86 -3.45
CA SER A 430 -25.53 26.62 -3.59
C SER A 430 -26.09 25.51 -2.70
N PHE A 431 -25.96 24.23 -3.13
CA PHE A 431 -25.99 23.09 -2.21
C PHE A 431 -25.08 21.95 -2.70
N GLN A 432 -24.13 21.56 -1.84
CA GLN A 432 -23.23 20.41 -1.95
C GLN A 432 -23.91 19.14 -1.38
N GLY A 433 -23.60 17.95 -1.92
CA GLY A 433 -24.04 16.67 -1.35
C GLY A 433 -23.32 15.46 -1.95
N ILE A 434 -22.63 14.71 -1.09
CA ILE A 434 -21.82 13.50 -1.33
C ILE A 434 -22.72 12.26 -1.48
N TRP A 435 -22.40 11.32 -2.39
CA TRP A 435 -23.11 10.04 -2.55
C TRP A 435 -22.19 8.83 -2.26
N TYR A 436 -22.67 7.93 -1.40
CA TYR A 436 -22.13 6.59 -1.10
C TYR A 436 -23.11 5.54 -1.64
N VAL A 437 -22.62 4.45 -2.24
CA VAL A 437 -23.44 3.28 -2.65
C VAL A 437 -22.80 1.99 -2.11
N LYS A 438 -23.63 1.15 -1.48
CA LYS A 438 -23.29 -0.19 -0.95
C LYS A 438 -24.19 -1.20 -1.67
N SER A 439 -23.62 -2.24 -2.29
CA SER A 439 -24.39 -3.31 -2.95
C SER A 439 -24.13 -4.68 -2.31
N SER A 440 -25.20 -5.41 -2.03
CA SER A 440 -25.17 -6.84 -1.67
C SER A 440 -25.73 -7.66 -2.86
N LEU A 441 -25.09 -8.77 -3.21
CA LEU A 441 -25.46 -9.64 -4.34
C LEU A 441 -25.93 -11.01 -3.84
N LEU A 442 -27.09 -11.45 -4.29
CA LEU A 442 -27.61 -12.83 -4.15
C LEU A 442 -27.91 -13.36 -5.55
N THR A 443 -27.37 -14.53 -5.85
CA THR A 443 -27.37 -15.24 -7.14
C THR A 443 -28.65 -16.05 -7.34
N LEU A 444 -29.27 -15.97 -8.53
CA LEU A 444 -29.94 -17.09 -9.25
C LEU A 444 -30.50 -16.63 -10.62
N MET A 445 -30.11 -17.36 -11.68
CA MET A 445 -30.73 -17.55 -13.01
C MET A 445 -31.01 -16.34 -13.92
N ASP A 446 -30.26 -16.29 -15.03
CA ASP A 446 -30.57 -15.73 -16.36
C ASP A 446 -31.66 -14.64 -16.47
N THR A 447 -31.47 -13.53 -15.76
CA THR A 447 -31.92 -12.17 -16.14
C THR A 447 -31.24 -11.19 -15.17
N TRP A 448 -30.51 -10.18 -15.69
CA TRP A 448 -29.96 -9.14 -14.83
C TRP A 448 -31.05 -8.11 -14.51
N SER A 449 -31.77 -8.30 -13.41
CA SER A 449 -32.64 -7.27 -12.84
C SER A 449 -31.87 -6.52 -11.76
N CYS A 450 -31.57 -5.23 -12.00
CA CYS A 450 -30.92 -4.35 -11.04
C CYS A 450 -32.00 -3.45 -10.42
N GLU A 451 -32.34 -3.66 -9.16
CA GLU A 451 -33.33 -2.84 -8.45
C GLU A 451 -32.62 -1.65 -7.78
N ILE A 452 -32.84 -0.44 -8.30
CA ILE A 452 -32.32 0.81 -7.71
C ILE A 452 -33.45 1.48 -6.94
N ILE A 453 -33.38 1.43 -5.61
CA ILE A 453 -34.34 2.12 -4.74
C ILE A 453 -33.80 3.51 -4.40
N LEU A 454 -34.36 4.55 -5.04
CA LEU A 454 -34.10 5.95 -4.70
C LEU A 454 -35.10 6.44 -3.66
N ARG A 455 -34.62 6.84 -2.48
CA ARG A 455 -35.45 7.38 -1.40
C ARG A 455 -35.26 8.90 -1.32
N ILE A 456 -36.20 9.67 -1.85
CA ILE A 456 -36.19 11.13 -1.76
C ILE A 456 -36.87 11.55 -0.44
N LYS A 457 -36.14 12.27 0.43
CA LYS A 457 -36.67 12.83 1.68
C LYS A 457 -36.74 14.37 1.57
N ARG A 458 -37.85 14.92 1.08
CA ARG A 458 -38.34 16.25 1.47
C ARG A 458 -39.79 16.46 1.02
N PHE A 459 -40.61 17.00 1.93
CA PHE A 459 -42.05 17.28 1.82
C PHE A 459 -42.99 16.05 1.75
N GLY A 460 -43.16 15.39 2.90
CA GLY A 460 -44.48 14.98 3.44
C GLY A 460 -45.47 14.18 2.60
N ILE A 461 -45.11 13.63 1.44
CA ILE A 461 -45.99 12.81 0.60
C ILE A 461 -45.31 11.45 0.41
N SER A 462 -46.00 10.40 0.83
CA SER A 462 -45.57 9.01 0.72
C SER A 462 -45.78 8.45 -0.68
N GLY A 463 -44.72 7.84 -1.22
CA GLY A 463 -44.82 6.77 -2.22
C GLY A 463 -44.65 7.19 -3.68
N LEU A 464 -43.43 7.08 -4.21
CA LEU A 464 -43.24 6.84 -5.64
C LEU A 464 -42.08 5.85 -5.82
N PHE A 465 -42.43 4.62 -6.19
CA PHE A 465 -41.49 3.54 -6.48
C PHE A 465 -41.31 3.46 -8.00
N PHE A 466 -40.08 3.59 -8.48
CA PHE A 466 -39.76 3.35 -9.89
C PHE A 466 -39.06 2.01 -10.05
N LYS A 467 -39.63 1.15 -10.89
CA LYS A 467 -39.06 -0.13 -11.29
C LYS A 467 -38.48 0.04 -12.69
N ILE A 468 -37.15 -0.06 -12.83
CA ILE A 468 -36.46 0.07 -14.11
C ILE A 468 -36.14 -1.34 -14.61
N TYR A 469 -36.66 -1.71 -15.79
CA TYR A 469 -36.26 -2.91 -16.50
C TYR A 469 -35.34 -2.52 -17.65
N VAL A 470 -34.13 -3.10 -17.70
CA VAL A 470 -33.22 -2.98 -18.84
C VAL A 470 -33.39 -4.24 -19.67
N GLN A 471 -34.05 -4.14 -20.82
CA GLN A 471 -34.19 -5.23 -21.77
C GLN A 471 -33.14 -5.07 -22.87
N LYS A 472 -32.43 -6.16 -23.18
CA LYS A 472 -31.38 -6.19 -24.19
C LYS A 472 -32.02 -6.18 -25.59
N ASN A 473 -31.78 -5.11 -26.35
CA ASN A 473 -31.67 -5.11 -27.82
C ASN A 473 -30.65 -4.06 -28.21
#